data_AF-A0ABD4YG70-F1
#
_entry.id   AF-A0ABD4YG70-F1
#
_cell.length_a   1.000
_cell.length_b   1.000
_cell.length_c   1.000
_cell.angle_alpha   90.00
_cell.angle_beta   90.00
_cell.angle_gamma   90.00
#
_symmetry.space_group_name_H-M   'P 1'
#
loop_
_entity.id
_entity.type
_entity.pdbx_description
1 polymer ?
#
loop_
_entity_poly.entity_id
_entity_poly.type
_entity_poly.pdbx_seq_one_letter_code
_entity_poly.pdbx_strand_id
1 'polypeptide(L)'
;MIIKGNIYDRLSQRSEAAEALARQDAEEVRIAAEAAVEVLRQPPALVMDAENNALCIAGLNLLMPQGFAFRDINTTLEFAGCHVQFDARRRRAPEGLELNKAVELFTNELRKSHSEIDLVRQVSTALAGHPAISLDYQFNVGQERRHGRSVCTIIVSADGNGREWFSASTVIDPSKSQLADWLIAFDAMLAGMTAE
;
A
#
# COMPACT_ATOMS: atom_id res chain seq x y z
N MET A 1 49.81 -34.83 20.28
CA MET A 1 48.84 -35.38 21.25
C MET A 1 47.46 -34.90 20.83
N ILE A 2 46.69 -35.73 20.12
CA ILE A 2 45.36 -35.37 19.58
C ILE A 2 44.33 -36.14 20.39
N ILE A 3 43.62 -35.44 21.28
CA ILE A 3 42.52 -36.03 22.05
C ILE A 3 41.36 -36.26 21.07
N LYS A 4 41.12 -37.52 20.67
CA LYS A 4 39.91 -37.90 19.96
C LYS A 4 38.73 -37.70 20.92
N GLY A 5 37.85 -36.75 20.61
CA GLY A 5 36.65 -36.45 21.41
C GLY A 5 35.86 -37.72 21.74
N ASN A 6 35.44 -37.82 23.00
CA ASN A 6 34.80 -38.99 23.59
C ASN A 6 33.46 -39.28 22.88
N ILE A 7 33.02 -40.54 22.85
CA ILE A 7 31.75 -40.95 22.22
C ILE A 7 30.56 -40.14 22.79
N TYR A 8 30.63 -39.81 24.08
CA TYR A 8 29.64 -38.96 24.75
C TYR A 8 29.61 -37.53 24.22
N ASP A 9 30.75 -36.95 23.82
CA ASP A 9 30.80 -35.60 23.26
C ASP A 9 30.07 -35.53 21.91
N ARG A 10 30.20 -36.58 21.09
CA ARG A 10 29.51 -36.68 19.79
C ARG A 10 28.00 -36.90 19.93
N LEU A 11 27.57 -37.57 21.00
CA LEU A 11 26.16 -37.75 21.34
C LEU A 11 25.55 -36.44 21.85
N SER A 12 26.28 -35.69 22.69
CA SER A 12 25.87 -34.36 23.15
C SER A 12 25.69 -33.41 21.96
N GLN A 13 26.66 -33.34 21.06
CA GLN A 13 26.59 -32.49 19.86
C GLN A 13 25.40 -32.84 18.95
N ARG A 14 25.08 -34.13 18.79
CA ARG A 14 23.89 -34.56 18.01
C ARG A 14 22.58 -34.20 18.72
N SER A 15 22.55 -34.30 20.04
CA SER A 15 21.38 -33.91 20.85
C SER A 15 21.14 -32.41 20.76
N GLU A 16 22.20 -31.61 20.92
CA GLU A 16 22.16 -30.14 20.82
C GLU A 16 21.74 -29.68 19.42
N ALA A 17 22.24 -30.32 18.37
CA ALA A 17 21.85 -30.03 16.98
C ALA A 17 20.38 -30.38 16.70
N ALA A 18 19.89 -31.50 17.25
CA ALA A 18 18.49 -31.90 17.11
C ALA A 18 17.54 -30.96 17.86
N GLU A 19 17.93 -30.52 19.07
CA GLU A 19 17.16 -29.55 19.85
C GLU A 19 17.16 -28.15 19.23
N ALA A 20 18.27 -27.75 18.60
CA ALA A 20 18.35 -26.49 17.84
C ALA A 20 17.44 -26.52 16.61
N LEU A 21 17.41 -27.65 15.88
CA LEU A 21 16.50 -27.84 14.74
C LEU A 21 15.03 -27.83 15.19
N ALA A 22 14.71 -28.55 16.27
CA ALA A 22 13.35 -28.55 16.82
C ALA A 22 12.90 -27.16 17.29
N ARG A 23 13.81 -26.33 17.81
CA ARG A 23 13.52 -24.93 18.14
C ARG A 23 13.29 -24.06 16.90
N GLN A 24 14.04 -24.27 15.82
CA GLN A 24 13.81 -23.57 14.55
C GLN A 24 12.45 -23.96 13.94
N ASP A 25 12.14 -25.25 13.88
CA ASP A 25 10.85 -25.74 13.36
C ASP A 25 9.67 -25.19 14.18
N ALA A 26 9.79 -25.17 15.50
CA ALA A 26 8.75 -24.62 16.38
C ALA A 26 8.55 -23.10 16.19
N GLU A 27 9.63 -22.36 15.92
CA GLU A 27 9.58 -20.93 15.63
C GLU A 27 8.96 -20.66 14.26
N GLU A 28 9.32 -21.43 13.23
CA GLU A 28 8.70 -21.32 11.90
C GLU A 28 7.21 -21.64 11.94
N VAL A 29 6.80 -22.67 12.70
CA VAL A 29 5.38 -23.00 12.91
C VAL A 29 4.66 -21.86 13.65
N ARG A 30 5.30 -21.22 14.64
CA ARG A 30 4.71 -20.05 15.32
C ARG A 30 4.54 -18.87 14.37
N ILE A 31 5.57 -18.54 13.59
CA ILE A 31 5.52 -17.46 12.59
C ILE A 31 4.43 -17.75 11.54
N ALA A 32 4.35 -18.99 11.06
CA ALA A 32 3.32 -19.39 10.10
C ALA A 32 1.91 -19.31 10.69
N ALA A 33 1.73 -19.71 11.95
CA ALA A 33 0.45 -19.60 12.65
C ALA A 33 0.04 -18.13 12.88
N GLU A 34 0.98 -17.27 13.28
CA GLU A 34 0.76 -15.83 13.41
C GLU A 34 0.40 -15.18 12.07
N ALA A 35 1.10 -15.55 11.00
CA ALA A 35 0.77 -15.10 9.65
C ALA A 35 -0.63 -15.56 9.21
N ALA A 36 -1.01 -16.80 9.51
CA ALA A 36 -2.35 -17.33 9.19
C ALA A 36 -3.47 -16.61 9.97
N VAL A 37 -3.24 -16.29 11.25
CA VAL A 37 -4.18 -15.49 12.06
C VAL A 37 -4.30 -14.07 11.50
N GLU A 38 -3.21 -13.47 11.04
CA GLU A 38 -3.23 -12.14 10.44
C GLU A 38 -4.01 -12.11 9.11
N VAL A 39 -3.86 -13.13 8.27
CA VAL A 39 -4.66 -13.28 7.03
C VAL A 39 -6.16 -13.36 7.34
N LEU A 40 -6.56 -14.07 8.41
CA LEU A 40 -7.97 -14.18 8.82
C LEU A 40 -8.55 -12.85 9.37
N ARG A 41 -7.70 -11.91 9.80
CA ARG A 41 -8.11 -10.59 10.27
C ARG A 41 -8.23 -9.56 9.15
N GLN A 42 -7.70 -9.85 7.96
CA GLN A 42 -7.77 -8.91 6.85
C GLN A 42 -9.22 -8.81 6.36
N PRO A 43 -9.76 -7.58 6.17
CA PRO A 43 -11.07 -7.41 5.57
C PRO A 43 -11.12 -8.10 4.21
N PRO A 44 -12.28 -8.67 3.81
CA PRO A 44 -12.42 -9.23 2.48
C PRO A 44 -12.08 -8.17 1.43
N ALA A 45 -11.31 -8.58 0.43
CA ALA A 45 -10.89 -7.69 -0.64
C ALA A 45 -12.11 -7.16 -1.39
N LEU A 46 -12.27 -5.83 -1.42
CA LEU A 46 -13.37 -5.18 -2.12
C LEU A 46 -13.16 -5.32 -3.63
N VAL A 47 -14.23 -5.65 -4.33
CA VAL A 47 -14.13 -5.89 -5.76
C VAL A 47 -14.57 -4.63 -6.50
N MET A 48 -13.84 -4.26 -7.56
CA MET A 48 -14.18 -3.07 -8.34
C MET A 48 -15.24 -3.39 -9.39
N ASP A 49 -16.41 -2.79 -9.26
CA ASP A 49 -17.44 -2.76 -10.29
C ASP A 49 -17.20 -1.55 -11.22
N ALA A 50 -16.91 -1.83 -12.48
CA ALA A 50 -16.68 -0.78 -13.47
C ALA A 50 -17.97 -0.04 -13.88
N GLU A 51 -19.14 -0.69 -13.73
CA GLU A 51 -20.45 -0.13 -14.07
C GLU A 51 -20.98 0.75 -12.93
N ASN A 52 -20.63 0.46 -11.67
CA ASN A 52 -20.93 1.34 -10.53
C ASN A 52 -19.95 2.52 -10.43
N ASN A 53 -19.89 3.33 -11.49
CA ASN A 53 -18.98 4.47 -11.59
C ASN A 53 -19.64 5.75 -11.06
N ALA A 54 -19.55 5.97 -9.75
CA ALA A 54 -20.17 7.10 -9.05
C ALA A 54 -19.16 7.94 -8.25
N LEU A 55 -19.56 9.19 -7.95
CA LEU A 55 -18.86 10.08 -7.03
C LEU A 55 -19.86 10.66 -6.02
N CYS A 56 -19.61 10.48 -4.72
CA CYS A 56 -20.41 11.08 -3.66
C CYS A 56 -19.72 12.34 -3.11
N ILE A 57 -20.38 13.49 -3.17
CA ILE A 57 -19.89 14.76 -2.61
C ILE A 57 -20.98 15.34 -1.73
N ALA A 58 -20.71 15.45 -0.42
CA ALA A 58 -21.66 16.01 0.55
C ALA A 58 -23.07 15.38 0.49
N GLY A 59 -23.14 14.06 0.25
CA GLY A 59 -24.39 13.31 0.13
C GLY A 59 -25.07 13.39 -1.24
N LEU A 60 -24.48 14.11 -2.20
CA LEU A 60 -24.95 14.14 -3.59
C LEU A 60 -24.21 13.09 -4.41
N ASN A 61 -24.96 12.17 -5.00
CA ASN A 61 -24.41 11.10 -5.84
C ASN A 61 -24.43 11.52 -7.31
N LEU A 62 -23.25 11.59 -7.92
CA LEU A 62 -23.07 11.78 -9.36
C LEU A 62 -22.77 10.42 -9.99
N LEU A 63 -23.80 9.79 -10.55
CA LEU A 63 -23.67 8.56 -11.33
C LEU A 63 -23.28 8.89 -12.77
N MET A 64 -22.22 8.26 -13.27
CA MET A 64 -21.80 8.49 -14.65
C MET A 64 -22.69 7.73 -15.63
N PRO A 65 -23.01 8.31 -16.81
CA PRO A 65 -23.70 7.58 -17.87
C PRO A 65 -22.88 6.38 -18.33
N GLN A 66 -23.57 5.36 -18.86
CA GLN A 66 -22.93 4.17 -19.39
C GLN A 66 -21.85 4.51 -20.43
N GLY A 67 -20.69 3.84 -20.35
CA GLY A 67 -19.55 4.09 -21.21
C GLY A 67 -18.60 5.20 -20.74
N PHE A 68 -18.98 6.01 -19.74
CA PHE A 68 -18.09 6.95 -19.08
C PHE A 68 -17.48 6.33 -17.82
N ALA A 69 -16.17 6.49 -17.65
CA ALA A 69 -15.41 5.95 -16.53
C ALA A 69 -14.58 7.05 -15.86
N PHE A 70 -14.63 7.16 -14.54
CA PHE A 70 -13.65 7.97 -13.82
C PHE A 70 -12.26 7.34 -13.99
N ARG A 71 -11.32 8.15 -14.47
CA ARG A 71 -9.92 7.78 -14.68
C ARG A 71 -9.01 8.58 -13.77
N ASP A 72 -9.27 9.87 -13.63
CA ASP A 72 -8.50 10.77 -12.79
C ASP A 72 -9.46 11.68 -12.02
N ILE A 73 -9.20 11.79 -10.73
CA ILE A 73 -9.78 12.80 -9.85
C ILE A 73 -8.60 13.59 -9.33
N ASN A 74 -8.60 14.90 -9.55
CA ASN A 74 -7.67 15.83 -8.93
C ASN A 74 -8.52 16.91 -8.28
N THR A 75 -8.41 17.03 -6.97
CA THR A 75 -9.19 17.98 -6.17
C THR A 75 -8.37 18.52 -5.02
N THR A 76 -8.94 19.53 -4.36
CA THR A 76 -8.39 20.13 -3.16
C THR A 76 -9.35 19.87 -2.01
N LEU A 77 -8.82 19.38 -0.90
CA LEU A 77 -9.55 19.24 0.35
C LEU A 77 -9.14 20.37 1.30
N GLU A 78 -10.08 20.80 2.14
CA GLU A 78 -9.81 21.76 3.21
C GLU A 78 -9.73 21.02 4.54
N PHE A 79 -8.65 21.24 5.27
CA PHE A 79 -8.45 20.71 6.61
C PHE A 79 -7.78 21.76 7.50
N ALA A 80 -8.41 22.09 8.63
CA ALA A 80 -7.90 23.08 9.58
C ALA A 80 -7.48 24.42 8.94
N GLY A 81 -8.27 24.91 7.96
CA GLY A 81 -7.99 26.14 7.22
C GLY A 81 -6.83 26.05 6.22
N CYS A 82 -6.30 24.86 6.00
CA CYS A 82 -5.26 24.56 5.01
C CYS A 82 -5.86 23.78 3.83
N HIS A 83 -5.31 24.04 2.64
CA HIS A 83 -5.61 23.25 1.45
C HIS A 83 -4.61 22.11 1.30
N VAL A 84 -5.13 20.90 1.03
CA VAL A 84 -4.34 19.71 0.71
C VAL A 84 -4.79 19.16 -0.63
N GLN A 85 -3.84 18.75 -1.47
CA GLN A 85 -4.19 18.14 -2.74
C GLN A 85 -4.57 16.68 -2.53
N PHE A 86 -5.61 16.23 -3.23
CA PHE A 86 -6.00 14.83 -3.30
C PHE A 86 -6.11 14.42 -4.77
N ASP A 87 -5.41 13.35 -5.11
CA ASP A 87 -5.47 12.72 -6.42
C ASP A 87 -5.92 11.27 -6.25
N ALA A 88 -6.84 10.80 -7.09
CA ALA A 88 -7.14 9.38 -7.24
C ALA A 88 -7.12 9.02 -8.72
N ARG A 89 -6.42 7.96 -9.07
CA ARG A 89 -6.28 7.52 -10.47
C ARG A 89 -6.59 6.05 -10.60
N ARG A 90 -7.31 5.73 -11.68
CA ARG A 90 -7.65 4.38 -12.10
C ARG A 90 -7.22 4.15 -13.54
N ARG A 91 -6.51 3.05 -13.80
CA ARG A 91 -6.09 2.61 -15.13
C ARG A 91 -6.23 1.10 -15.26
N ARG A 92 -6.46 0.61 -16.48
CA ARG A 92 -6.32 -0.83 -16.75
C ARG A 92 -4.90 -1.29 -16.46
N ALA A 93 -4.77 -2.35 -15.68
CA ALA A 93 -3.50 -3.03 -15.46
C ALA A 93 -3.39 -4.21 -16.46
N PRO A 94 -2.31 -4.29 -17.24
CA PRO A 94 -2.05 -5.45 -18.09
C PRO A 94 -2.01 -6.76 -17.31
N GLU A 95 -2.33 -7.86 -17.99
CA GLU A 95 -2.11 -9.20 -17.44
C GLU A 95 -0.63 -9.40 -17.08
N GLY A 96 -0.36 -10.06 -15.96
CA GLY A 96 1.00 -10.28 -15.46
C GLY A 96 1.74 -9.04 -14.94
N LEU A 97 1.14 -7.85 -14.94
CA LEU A 97 1.76 -6.69 -14.29
C LEU A 97 1.81 -6.90 -12.77
N GLU A 98 3.01 -6.98 -12.22
CA GLU A 98 3.24 -7.11 -10.78
C GLU A 98 3.14 -5.75 -10.06
N LEU A 99 2.68 -5.77 -8.79
CA LEU A 99 2.47 -4.55 -8.01
C LEU A 99 3.75 -3.71 -7.86
N ASN A 100 4.87 -4.35 -7.55
CA ASN A 100 6.18 -3.67 -7.47
C ASN A 100 6.53 -2.98 -8.79
N LYS A 101 6.28 -3.65 -9.92
CA LYS A 101 6.58 -3.07 -11.23
C LYS A 101 5.67 -1.90 -11.56
N ALA A 102 4.39 -1.98 -11.20
CA ALA A 102 3.45 -0.89 -11.36
C ALA A 102 3.84 0.35 -10.53
N VAL A 103 4.32 0.14 -9.31
CA VAL A 103 4.85 1.19 -8.43
C VAL A 103 6.13 1.83 -8.97
N GLU A 104 7.04 1.05 -9.55
CA GLU A 104 8.20 1.60 -10.25
C GLU A 104 7.79 2.53 -11.40
N LEU A 105 6.83 2.09 -12.23
CA LEU A 105 6.30 2.90 -13.33
C LEU A 105 5.67 4.19 -12.81
N PHE A 106 4.85 4.11 -11.76
CA PHE A 106 4.26 5.28 -11.10
C PHE A 106 5.33 6.24 -10.57
N THR A 107 6.35 5.73 -9.90
CA THR A 107 7.46 6.54 -9.36
C THR A 107 8.24 7.23 -10.47
N ASN A 108 8.41 6.57 -11.62
CA ASN A 108 9.04 7.18 -12.80
C ASN A 108 8.20 8.31 -13.40
N GLU A 109 6.87 8.17 -13.44
CA GLU A 109 5.97 9.26 -13.86
C GLU A 109 5.98 10.44 -12.88
N LEU A 110 6.04 10.17 -11.58
CA LEU A 110 6.20 11.21 -10.58
C LEU A 110 7.50 12.00 -10.82
N ARG A 111 8.63 11.31 -11.09
CA ARG A 111 9.93 11.96 -11.38
C ARG A 111 9.93 12.80 -12.65
N LYS A 112 9.06 12.50 -13.61
CA LYS A 112 8.86 13.35 -14.81
C LYS A 112 8.05 14.60 -14.48
N SER A 113 7.12 14.50 -13.53
CA SER A 113 6.19 15.57 -13.16
C SER A 113 6.80 16.55 -12.17
N HIS A 114 7.71 16.09 -11.32
CA HIS A 114 8.38 16.89 -10.31
C HIS A 114 9.89 16.65 -10.38
N SER A 115 10.65 17.72 -10.59
CA SER A 115 12.11 17.68 -10.47
C SER A 115 12.51 17.35 -9.03
N GLU A 116 13.58 16.54 -8.88
CA GLU A 116 14.21 16.28 -7.58
C GLU A 116 13.31 15.57 -6.55
N ILE A 117 12.52 14.58 -6.99
CA ILE A 117 11.84 13.70 -6.04
C ILE A 117 12.86 12.89 -5.22
N ASP A 118 12.73 13.01 -3.90
CA ASP A 118 13.36 12.16 -2.91
C ASP A 118 12.34 11.18 -2.34
N LEU A 119 12.55 9.87 -2.54
CA LEU A 119 11.69 8.83 -1.99
C LEU A 119 12.13 8.52 -0.56
N VAL A 120 11.34 8.98 0.41
CA VAL A 120 11.65 8.89 1.84
C VAL A 120 11.34 7.50 2.39
N ARG A 121 10.21 6.90 1.96
CA ARG A 121 9.74 5.62 2.49
C ARG A 121 8.93 4.85 1.45
N GLN A 122 9.07 3.53 1.47
CA GLN A 122 8.22 2.59 0.77
C GLN A 122 7.83 1.45 1.71
N VAL A 123 6.54 1.14 1.81
CA VAL A 123 6.01 0.14 2.75
C VAL A 123 4.91 -0.69 2.10
N SER A 124 4.99 -2.00 2.23
CA SER A 124 3.88 -2.90 1.90
C SER A 124 2.73 -2.73 2.89
N THR A 125 1.51 -2.56 2.38
CA THR A 125 0.29 -2.34 3.15
C THR A 125 -0.90 -3.05 2.48
N ALA A 126 -2.12 -2.81 2.93
CA ALA A 126 -3.34 -3.19 2.26
C ALA A 126 -4.19 -1.96 1.93
N LEU A 127 -4.88 -1.99 0.79
CA LEU A 127 -5.89 -0.99 0.42
C LEU A 127 -7.13 -1.73 -0.06
N ALA A 128 -8.29 -1.45 0.55
CA ALA A 128 -9.54 -2.13 0.23
C ALA A 128 -9.41 -3.68 0.28
N GLY A 129 -8.59 -4.20 1.19
CA GLY A 129 -8.29 -5.64 1.33
C GLY A 129 -7.36 -6.24 0.26
N HIS A 130 -6.82 -5.43 -0.66
CA HIS A 130 -5.82 -5.85 -1.65
C HIS A 130 -4.40 -5.50 -1.20
N PRO A 131 -3.38 -6.29 -1.57
CA PRO A 131 -1.98 -5.89 -1.41
C PRO A 131 -1.72 -4.53 -2.04
N ALA A 132 -1.05 -3.66 -1.29
CA ALA A 132 -0.76 -2.30 -1.71
C ALA A 132 0.65 -1.89 -1.29
N ILE A 133 1.13 -0.80 -1.87
CA ILE A 133 2.40 -0.18 -1.49
C ILE A 133 2.13 1.30 -1.22
N SER A 134 2.52 1.74 -0.04
CA SER A 134 2.53 3.15 0.34
C SER A 134 3.92 3.74 0.09
N LEU A 135 3.95 4.93 -0.50
CA LEU A 135 5.14 5.70 -0.84
C LEU A 135 5.05 7.05 -0.15
N ASP A 136 6.07 7.40 0.61
CA ASP A 136 6.30 8.75 1.12
C ASP A 136 7.46 9.37 0.35
N TYR A 137 7.25 10.57 -0.19
CA TYR A 137 8.26 11.27 -0.98
C TYR A 137 8.21 12.76 -0.74
N GLN A 138 9.27 13.44 -1.13
CA GLN A 138 9.42 14.88 -1.02
C GLN A 138 9.92 15.45 -2.33
N PHE A 139 9.51 16.67 -2.63
CA PHE A 139 9.91 17.41 -3.81
C PHE A 139 9.71 18.91 -3.57
N ASN A 140 10.18 19.74 -4.49
CA ASN A 140 10.00 21.18 -4.42
C ASN A 140 9.05 21.67 -5.52
N VAL A 141 8.21 22.64 -5.17
CA VAL A 141 7.45 23.47 -6.13
C VAL A 141 8.01 24.89 -6.01
N GLY A 142 8.89 25.27 -6.93
CA GLY A 142 9.69 26.48 -6.77
C GLY A 142 10.64 26.33 -5.57
N GLN A 143 10.49 27.21 -4.57
CA GLN A 143 11.28 27.17 -3.33
C GLN A 143 10.53 26.46 -2.18
N GLU A 144 9.30 26.03 -2.41
CA GLU A 144 8.46 25.45 -1.37
C GLU A 144 8.59 23.93 -1.35
N ARG A 145 9.01 23.38 -0.21
CA ARG A 145 9.05 21.93 0.00
C ARG A 145 7.63 21.38 0.06
N ARG A 146 7.43 20.23 -0.57
CA ARG A 146 6.19 19.45 -0.55
C ARG A 146 6.48 18.05 -0.08
N HIS A 147 5.52 17.48 0.63
CA HIS A 147 5.52 16.09 1.02
C HIS A 147 4.33 15.40 0.38
N GLY A 148 4.61 14.35 -0.38
CA GLY A 148 3.60 13.52 -1.02
C GLY A 148 3.51 12.16 -0.36
N ARG A 149 2.29 11.67 -0.20
CA ARG A 149 2.00 10.26 0.12
C ARG A 149 1.15 9.67 -0.99
N SER A 150 1.50 8.48 -1.45
CA SER A 150 0.70 7.72 -2.42
C SER A 150 0.54 6.27 -1.99
N VAL A 151 -0.69 5.76 -2.04
CA VAL A 151 -1.01 4.35 -1.81
C VAL A 151 -1.47 3.75 -3.12
N CYS A 152 -0.79 2.69 -3.54
CA CYS A 152 -0.90 2.08 -4.85
C CYS A 152 -1.28 0.62 -4.74
N THR A 153 -2.21 0.15 -5.58
CA THR A 153 -2.67 -1.25 -5.58
C THR A 153 -3.12 -1.69 -6.98
N ILE A 154 -3.26 -3.01 -7.15
CA ILE A 154 -3.94 -3.60 -8.31
C ILE A 154 -5.17 -4.32 -7.77
N ILE A 155 -6.34 -3.87 -8.20
CA ILE A 155 -7.64 -4.41 -7.79
C ILE A 155 -8.16 -5.30 -8.92
N VAL A 156 -8.68 -6.48 -8.56
CA VAL A 156 -9.39 -7.37 -9.49
C VAL A 156 -10.83 -6.89 -9.64
N SER A 157 -11.36 -6.93 -10.86
CA SER A 157 -12.75 -6.54 -11.16
C SER A 157 -13.76 -7.61 -10.76
N ALA A 158 -15.03 -7.21 -10.65
CA ALA A 158 -16.16 -8.08 -10.24
C ALA A 158 -16.37 -9.30 -11.12
N ASP A 159 -16.08 -9.15 -12.42
CA ASP A 159 -16.17 -10.23 -13.40
C ASP A 159 -14.94 -11.17 -13.40
N GLY A 160 -13.93 -10.90 -12.58
CA GLY A 160 -12.68 -11.67 -12.48
C GLY A 160 -11.77 -11.57 -13.71
N ASN A 161 -12.18 -10.85 -14.75
CA ASN A 161 -11.51 -10.82 -16.05
C ASN A 161 -10.67 -9.56 -16.26
N GLY A 162 -10.81 -8.57 -15.37
CA GLY A 162 -10.11 -7.29 -15.41
C GLY A 162 -9.22 -7.08 -14.20
N ARG A 163 -8.14 -6.33 -14.43
CA ARG A 163 -7.25 -5.81 -13.39
C ARG A 163 -7.19 -4.31 -13.57
N GLU A 164 -7.39 -3.56 -12.49
CA GLU A 164 -7.28 -2.11 -12.51
C GLU A 164 -6.17 -1.70 -11.53
N TRP A 165 -5.21 -0.93 -12.05
CA TRP A 165 -4.31 -0.15 -11.23
C TRP A 165 -5.09 0.99 -10.59
N PHE A 166 -4.98 1.11 -9.28
CA PHE A 166 -5.54 2.20 -8.50
C PHE A 166 -4.46 2.85 -7.65
N SER A 167 -4.41 4.19 -7.67
CA SER A 167 -3.54 4.97 -6.79
C SER A 167 -4.31 6.12 -6.18
N ALA A 168 -4.23 6.28 -4.87
CA ALA A 168 -4.68 7.47 -4.15
C ALA A 168 -3.47 8.22 -3.60
N SER A 169 -3.44 9.53 -3.79
CA SER A 169 -2.30 10.37 -3.50
C SER A 169 -2.75 11.64 -2.78
N THR A 170 -1.88 12.15 -1.91
CA THR A 170 -2.04 13.47 -1.32
C THR A 170 -0.71 14.21 -1.29
N VAL A 171 -0.77 15.54 -1.40
CA VAL A 171 0.40 16.42 -1.27
C VAL A 171 0.07 17.51 -0.25
N ILE A 172 1.00 17.70 0.69
CA ILE A 172 0.93 18.72 1.73
C ILE A 172 2.18 19.59 1.79
N ASP A 173 2.00 20.75 2.42
CA ASP A 173 3.09 21.59 2.88
C ASP A 173 3.52 21.13 4.29
N PRO A 174 4.69 20.49 4.44
CA PRO A 174 5.14 19.99 5.73
C PRO A 174 5.54 21.10 6.72
N SER A 175 5.64 22.37 6.28
CA SER A 175 5.91 23.50 7.18
C SER A 175 4.67 23.95 7.96
N LYS A 176 3.48 23.53 7.54
CA LYS A 176 2.21 23.87 8.20
C LYS A 176 1.92 22.89 9.32
N SER A 177 2.05 23.34 10.57
CA SER A 177 1.81 22.51 11.75
C SER A 177 0.38 21.97 11.83
N GLN A 178 -0.59 22.68 11.25
CA GLN A 178 -1.99 22.23 11.15
C GLN A 178 -2.16 20.93 10.36
N LEU A 179 -1.20 20.59 9.50
CA LEU A 179 -1.24 19.39 8.66
C LEU A 179 -0.46 18.21 9.27
N ALA A 180 0.03 18.32 10.51
CA ALA A 180 0.81 17.27 11.16
C ALA A 180 0.08 15.91 11.20
N ASP A 181 -1.24 15.94 11.43
CA ASP A 181 -2.06 14.73 11.52
C ASP A 181 -2.71 14.34 10.18
N TRP A 182 -2.50 15.12 9.12
CA TRP A 182 -3.18 14.89 7.83
C TRP A 182 -2.89 13.50 7.27
N LEU A 183 -1.64 13.03 7.34
CA LEU A 183 -1.28 11.72 6.79
C LEU A 183 -1.97 10.57 7.54
N ILE A 184 -2.23 10.73 8.84
CA ILE A 184 -3.00 9.77 9.64
C ILE A 184 -4.46 9.78 9.19
N ALA A 185 -5.04 10.96 9.02
CA ALA A 185 -6.42 11.11 8.53
C ALA A 185 -6.59 10.58 7.10
N PHE A 186 -5.60 10.78 6.24
CA PHE A 186 -5.56 10.25 4.88
C PHE A 186 -5.57 8.71 4.90
N ASP A 187 -4.70 8.08 5.69
CA ASP A 187 -4.67 6.62 5.81
C ASP A 187 -5.99 6.07 6.38
N ALA A 188 -6.58 6.74 7.37
CA ALA A 188 -7.89 6.37 7.93
C ALA A 188 -9.03 6.50 6.90
N MET A 189 -9.01 7.55 6.08
CA MET A 189 -9.96 7.74 4.98
C MET A 189 -9.87 6.59 3.96
N LEU A 190 -8.65 6.20 3.57
CA LEU A 190 -8.43 5.08 2.65
C LEU A 190 -8.84 3.73 3.26
N ALA A 191 -8.59 3.52 4.56
CA ALA A 191 -9.02 2.33 5.28
C ALA A 191 -10.55 2.23 5.41
N GLY A 192 -11.25 3.36 5.39
CA GLY A 192 -12.71 3.45 5.42
C GLY A 192 -13.41 3.23 4.07
N MET A 193 -12.67 2.87 3.00
CA MET A 193 -13.30 2.55 1.71
C MET A 193 -14.28 1.38 1.85
N THR A 194 -15.43 1.52 1.20
CA THR A 194 -16.48 0.51 1.16
C THR A 194 -16.87 0.24 -0.30
N ALA A 195 -17.42 -0.94 -0.56
CA ALA A 195 -18.11 -1.24 -1.79
C ALA A 195 -19.62 -1.17 -1.51
N GLU A 196 -20.33 -0.36 -2.27
CA GLU A 196 -21.80 -0.29 -2.26
C GLU A 196 -22.39 -1.04 -3.46
#